data_AF-A0A7S4LM15-F1
#
_entry.id   AF-A0A7S4LM15-F1
#
_cell.length_a   1.000
_cell.length_b   1.000
_cell.length_c   1.000
_cell.angle_alpha   90.00
_cell.angle_beta   90.00
_cell.angle_gamma   90.00
#
_symmetry.space_group_name_H-M   'P 1'
#
loop_
_entity.id
_entity.type
_entity.pdbx_description
1 polymer ?
#
loop_
_entity_poly.entity_id
_entity_poly.type
_entity_poly.pdbx_seq_one_letter_code
_entity_poly.pdbx_strand_id
1 'polypeptide(L)'
;MMNINFKETLGNLFSPSPFQDIVDQATSEYLLTPDWEKNIHIIDQVNLKIENAKEVMRAIRRRTSNSNPKVQFLALTLLEMGVKNCGHVFRAELCQHAELLGDVLKIATRETRRSGEHESTEKALEMINTWNHCFRQRSAYPQLTALYHQALGKGATFEGLKVDDDALMDDGQPMNVTGIGNHMAPTGMGNITGSG
;
A
#
# COMPACT_ATOMS: atom_id res chain seq x y z
N MET A 1 8.94 -29.24 -20.86
CA MET A 1 7.56 -29.01 -20.39
C MET A 1 7.62 -28.90 -18.87
N MET A 2 7.29 -27.75 -18.27
CA MET A 2 7.24 -27.61 -16.81
C MET A 2 5.96 -28.27 -16.30
N ASN A 3 6.10 -29.29 -15.44
CA ASN A 3 4.99 -29.90 -14.72
C ASN A 3 4.56 -28.96 -13.60
N ILE A 4 3.51 -28.17 -13.84
CA ILE A 4 2.86 -27.38 -12.80
C ILE A 4 1.88 -28.31 -12.07
N ASN A 5 2.20 -28.64 -10.82
CA ASN A 5 1.32 -29.46 -9.97
C ASN A 5 0.13 -28.62 -9.49
N PHE A 6 -0.95 -28.63 -10.26
CA PHE A 6 -2.17 -27.84 -10.02
C PHE A 6 -2.76 -28.01 -8.61
N LYS A 7 -2.64 -29.19 -8.00
CA LYS A 7 -3.14 -29.42 -6.62
C LYS A 7 -2.30 -28.68 -5.56
N GLU A 8 -1.01 -28.60 -5.78
CA GLU A 8 -0.06 -27.91 -4.91
C GLU A 8 -0.19 -26.38 -5.08
N THR A 9 -0.39 -25.93 -6.32
CA THR A 9 -0.67 -24.52 -6.64
C THR A 9 -1.98 -24.02 -6.01
N LEU A 10 -3.03 -24.84 -6.02
CA LEU A 10 -4.31 -24.50 -5.37
C LEU A 10 -4.23 -24.60 -3.84
N GLY A 11 -3.49 -25.57 -3.29
CA GLY A 11 -3.25 -25.70 -1.85
C GLY A 11 -2.57 -24.46 -1.25
N ASN A 12 -1.56 -23.94 -1.94
CA ASN A 12 -0.86 -22.71 -1.55
C ASN A 12 -1.71 -21.44 -1.72
N LEU A 13 -2.76 -21.47 -2.54
CA LEU A 13 -3.64 -20.32 -2.76
C LEU A 13 -4.56 -20.05 -1.56
N PHE A 14 -4.89 -21.09 -0.79
CA PHE A 14 -5.77 -21.00 0.38
C PHE A 14 -5.06 -21.14 1.74
N SER A 15 -3.76 -21.48 1.75
CA SER A 15 -2.96 -21.46 2.98
C SER A 15 -2.82 -20.02 3.51
N PRO A 16 -2.95 -19.80 4.83
CA PRO A 16 -2.65 -18.52 5.45
C PRO A 16 -1.23 -18.07 5.07
N SER A 17 -1.08 -16.78 4.75
CA SER A 17 0.24 -16.20 4.52
C SER A 17 1.06 -16.26 5.81
N PRO A 18 2.38 -16.52 5.77
CA PRO A 18 3.23 -16.44 6.96
C PRO A 18 3.26 -15.04 7.57
N PHE A 19 2.84 -14.01 6.83
CA PHE A 19 2.70 -12.63 7.31
C PHE A 19 1.30 -12.29 7.83
N GLN A 20 0.38 -13.25 7.81
CA GLN A 20 -1.02 -13.01 8.17
C GLN A 20 -1.16 -12.42 9.57
N ASP A 21 -0.52 -13.04 10.58
CA ASP A 21 -0.70 -12.63 11.98
C ASP A 21 -0.13 -11.25 12.25
N ILE A 22 1.06 -10.93 11.72
CA ILE A 22 1.69 -9.63 11.93
C ILE A 22 0.94 -8.52 11.18
N VAL A 23 0.41 -8.81 9.99
CA VAL A 23 -0.43 -7.86 9.24
C VAL A 23 -1.79 -7.66 9.93
N ASP A 24 -2.40 -8.72 10.48
CA ASP A 24 -3.63 -8.62 11.27
C ASP A 24 -3.42 -7.75 12.52
N GLN A 25 -2.27 -7.86 13.19
CA GLN A 25 -1.89 -7.00 14.32
C GLN A 25 -1.63 -5.55 13.90
N ALA A 26 -0.84 -5.33 12.85
CA ALA A 26 -0.52 -3.99 12.33
C ALA A 26 -1.74 -3.22 11.81
N THR A 27 -2.82 -3.93 11.51
CA THR A 27 -4.08 -3.37 10.99
C THR A 27 -5.27 -3.70 11.87
N SER A 28 -5.04 -3.92 13.16
CA SER A 28 -6.09 -4.22 14.14
C SER A 28 -7.05 -3.04 14.29
N GLU A 29 -8.35 -3.33 14.39
CA GLU A 29 -9.39 -2.31 14.58
C GLU A 29 -9.27 -1.57 15.93
N TYR A 30 -8.51 -2.12 16.87
CA TYR A 30 -8.26 -1.55 18.19
C TYR A 30 -7.09 -0.55 18.22
N LEU A 31 -6.38 -0.36 17.10
CA LEU A 31 -5.31 0.62 17.02
C LEU A 31 -5.89 2.04 16.91
N LEU A 32 -5.40 2.95 17.76
CA LEU A 32 -5.74 4.37 17.68
C LEU A 32 -5.10 5.02 16.45
N THR A 33 -3.82 4.71 16.22
CA THR A 33 -2.99 5.22 15.13
C THR A 33 -2.27 4.06 14.42
N PRO A 34 -1.70 4.27 13.23
CA PRO A 34 -0.84 3.27 12.60
C PRO A 34 0.27 2.80 13.54
N ASP A 35 0.51 1.48 13.56
CA ASP A 35 1.61 0.88 14.28
C ASP A 35 2.87 0.93 13.41
N TRP A 36 3.58 2.05 13.49
CA TRP A 36 4.74 2.31 12.65
C TRP A 36 5.86 1.29 12.86
N GLU A 37 6.03 0.78 14.08
CA GLU A 37 7.03 -0.24 14.39
C GLU A 37 6.73 -1.55 13.65
N LYS A 38 5.49 -2.05 13.72
CA LYS A 38 5.10 -3.25 12.97
C LYS A 38 5.14 -3.03 11.47
N ASN A 39 4.73 -1.85 11.00
CA ASN A 39 4.79 -1.53 9.58
C ASN A 39 6.24 -1.56 9.07
N ILE A 40 7.17 -0.87 9.76
CA ILE A 40 8.60 -0.88 9.40
C ILE A 40 9.15 -2.30 9.41
N HIS A 41 8.82 -3.10 10.43
CA HIS A 41 9.25 -4.49 10.48
C HIS A 41 8.75 -5.30 9.27
N ILE A 42 7.49 -5.15 8.86
CA ILE A 42 6.94 -5.82 7.68
C ILE A 42 7.68 -5.37 6.40
N ILE A 43 7.95 -4.07 6.27
CA ILE A 43 8.72 -3.51 5.14
C ILE A 43 10.14 -4.09 5.09
N ASP A 44 10.82 -4.19 6.24
CA ASP A 44 12.14 -4.80 6.33
C ASP A 44 12.09 -6.27 5.88
N GLN A 45 11.08 -7.03 6.31
CA GLN A 45 10.92 -8.42 5.87
C GLN A 45 10.70 -8.54 4.35
N VAL A 46 9.93 -7.63 3.73
CA VAL A 46 9.77 -7.59 2.27
C VAL A 46 11.11 -7.30 1.59
N ASN A 47 11.89 -6.35 2.13
CA ASN A 47 13.18 -5.97 1.57
C ASN A 47 14.28 -7.03 1.75
N LEU A 48 14.14 -7.94 2.71
CA LEU A 48 15.06 -9.07 2.89
C LEU A 48 14.91 -10.14 1.80
N LYS A 49 13.70 -10.36 1.29
CA LYS A 49 13.37 -11.51 0.44
C LYS A 49 12.26 -11.18 -0.55
N ILE A 50 12.55 -11.33 -1.84
CA ILE A 50 11.61 -11.06 -2.95
C ILE A 50 10.31 -11.85 -2.79
N GLU A 51 10.39 -13.10 -2.35
CA GLU A 51 9.23 -13.97 -2.14
C GLU A 51 8.25 -13.46 -1.08
N ASN A 52 8.71 -12.62 -0.13
CA ASN A 52 7.87 -12.08 0.93
C ASN A 52 6.89 -11.04 0.40
N ALA A 53 7.22 -10.33 -0.69
CA ALA A 53 6.35 -9.32 -1.28
C ALA A 53 4.96 -9.89 -1.60
N LYS A 54 4.92 -11.06 -2.23
CA LYS A 54 3.68 -11.78 -2.59
C LYS A 54 2.85 -12.14 -1.36
N GLU A 55 3.49 -12.72 -0.34
CA GLU A 55 2.81 -13.18 0.86
C GLU A 55 2.30 -12.02 1.72
N VAL A 56 3.04 -10.91 1.78
CA VAL A 56 2.58 -9.66 2.42
C VAL A 56 1.42 -9.05 1.64
N MET A 57 1.48 -9.01 0.30
CA MET A 57 0.40 -8.48 -0.53
C MET A 57 -0.92 -9.24 -0.34
N ARG A 58 -0.85 -10.57 -0.27
CA ARG A 58 -2.00 -11.44 0.06
C ARG A 58 -2.60 -11.10 1.43
N ALA A 59 -1.74 -10.89 2.42
CA ALA A 59 -2.18 -10.53 3.76
C ALA A 59 -2.81 -9.12 3.79
N ILE A 60 -2.21 -8.12 3.13
CA ILE A 60 -2.73 -6.76 3.00
C ILE A 60 -4.11 -6.79 2.34
N ARG A 61 -4.27 -7.52 1.24
CA ARG A 61 -5.54 -7.58 0.50
C ARG A 61 -6.70 -8.10 1.37
N ARG A 62 -6.46 -9.12 2.20
CA ARG A 62 -7.47 -9.58 3.16
C ARG A 62 -7.94 -8.46 4.10
N ARG A 63 -7.04 -7.55 4.48
CA ARG A 63 -7.37 -6.40 5.33
C ARG A 63 -8.06 -5.29 4.53
N THR A 64 -7.63 -5.00 3.31
CA THR A 64 -8.27 -4.03 2.42
C THR A 64 -9.73 -4.41 2.10
N SER A 65 -10.01 -5.70 1.93
CA SER A 65 -11.37 -6.22 1.70
C SER A 65 -12.24 -6.34 2.95
N ASN A 66 -11.73 -6.00 4.14
CA ASN A 66 -12.49 -6.01 5.39
C ASN A 66 -13.62 -4.96 5.38
N SER A 67 -14.73 -5.23 6.08
CA SER A 67 -15.86 -4.29 6.17
C SER A 67 -15.65 -3.13 7.14
N ASN A 68 -14.69 -3.25 8.05
CA ASN A 68 -14.33 -2.22 9.02
C ASN A 68 -13.45 -1.12 8.35
N PRO A 69 -13.92 0.13 8.28
CA PRO A 69 -13.17 1.23 7.66
C PRO A 69 -11.81 1.53 8.31
N LYS A 70 -11.67 1.31 9.62
CA LYS A 70 -10.39 1.50 10.34
C LYS A 70 -9.35 0.47 9.89
N VAL A 71 -9.77 -0.79 9.74
CA VAL A 71 -8.91 -1.87 9.21
C VAL A 71 -8.47 -1.54 7.79
N GLN A 72 -9.39 -1.06 6.96
CA GLN A 72 -9.09 -0.64 5.59
C GLN A 72 -8.08 0.52 5.55
N PHE A 73 -8.29 1.55 6.38
CA PHE A 73 -7.37 2.68 6.49
C PHE A 73 -5.95 2.21 6.85
N LEU A 74 -5.82 1.40 7.90
CA LEU A 74 -4.53 0.89 8.36
C LEU A 74 -3.86 -0.01 7.30
N ALA A 75 -4.63 -0.82 6.58
CA ALA A 75 -4.15 -1.63 5.48
C ALA A 75 -3.65 -0.79 4.30
N LEU A 76 -4.36 0.29 3.96
CA LEU A 76 -3.95 1.25 2.94
C LEU A 76 -2.67 1.99 3.35
N THR A 77 -2.52 2.37 4.63
CA THR A 77 -1.27 2.94 5.16
C THR A 77 -0.10 1.98 4.99
N LEU A 78 -0.26 0.70 5.34
CA LEU A 78 0.78 -0.30 5.16
C LEU A 78 1.10 -0.54 3.67
N LEU A 79 0.08 -0.60 2.81
CA LEU A 79 0.26 -0.74 1.36
C LEU A 79 1.03 0.44 0.77
N GLU A 80 0.69 1.67 1.17
CA GLU A 80 1.41 2.87 0.77
C GLU A 80 2.90 2.78 1.17
N MET A 81 3.19 2.40 2.42
CA MET A 81 4.57 2.20 2.86
C MET A 81 5.30 1.16 2.00
N GLY A 82 4.62 0.07 1.63
CA GLY A 82 5.15 -0.95 0.72
C GLY A 82 5.55 -0.38 -0.64
N VAL A 83 4.64 0.36 -1.28
CA VAL A 83 4.88 0.96 -2.60
C VAL A 83 6.04 1.95 -2.58
N LYS A 84 6.18 2.72 -1.49
CA LYS A 84 7.25 3.70 -1.29
C LYS A 84 8.61 3.05 -1.02
N ASN A 85 8.67 2.06 -0.14
CA ASN A 85 9.92 1.59 0.47
C ASN A 85 10.44 0.23 -0.03
N CYS A 86 9.67 -0.52 -0.82
CA CYS A 86 10.04 -1.89 -1.24
C CYS A 86 10.50 -2.01 -2.71
N GLY A 87 10.71 -0.89 -3.38
CA GLY A 87 11.25 -0.85 -4.74
C GLY A 87 10.37 -1.52 -5.81
N HIS A 88 10.99 -1.82 -6.96
CA HIS A 88 10.28 -2.31 -8.16
C HIS A 88 9.60 -3.66 -7.95
N VAL A 89 10.18 -4.55 -7.13
CA VAL A 89 9.65 -5.90 -6.86
C VAL A 89 8.23 -5.80 -6.30
N PHE A 90 8.06 -4.97 -5.27
CA PHE A 90 6.76 -4.80 -4.63
C PHE A 90 5.75 -4.12 -5.55
N ARG A 91 6.17 -3.11 -6.32
CA ARG A 91 5.31 -2.43 -7.30
C ARG A 91 4.86 -3.34 -8.43
N ALA A 92 5.76 -4.18 -8.95
CA ALA A 92 5.44 -5.18 -9.97
C ALA A 92 4.50 -6.26 -9.43
N GLU A 93 4.70 -6.71 -8.19
CA GLU A 93 3.79 -7.64 -7.52
C GLU A 93 2.41 -7.02 -7.33
N LEU A 94 2.32 -5.77 -6.87
CA LEU A 94 1.04 -5.05 -6.72
C LEU A 94 0.27 -5.01 -8.05
N CYS A 95 0.96 -4.80 -9.17
CA CYS A 95 0.35 -4.78 -10.50
C CYS A 95 -0.16 -6.16 -10.97
N GLN A 96 0.26 -7.26 -10.36
CA GLN A 96 -0.28 -8.60 -10.59
C GLN A 96 -1.54 -8.88 -9.75
N HIS A 97 -1.77 -8.13 -8.67
CA HIS A 97 -2.92 -8.27 -7.78
C HIS A 97 -4.09 -7.36 -8.19
N ALA A 98 -4.72 -7.67 -9.32
CA ALA A 98 -5.86 -6.90 -9.85
C ALA A 98 -7.02 -6.78 -8.85
N GLU A 99 -7.23 -7.81 -8.04
CA GLU A 99 -8.24 -7.84 -6.99
C GLU A 99 -7.94 -6.86 -5.85
N LEU A 100 -6.67 -6.66 -5.48
CA LEU A 100 -6.26 -5.66 -4.50
C LEU A 100 -6.49 -4.25 -5.05
N LEU A 101 -6.10 -4.01 -6.31
CA LEU A 101 -6.38 -2.73 -6.97
C LEU A 101 -7.89 -2.46 -7.07
N GLY A 102 -8.69 -3.50 -7.34
CA GLY A 102 -10.15 -3.42 -7.32
C GLY A 102 -10.72 -3.07 -5.93
N ASP A 103 -10.16 -3.62 -4.86
CA ASP A 103 -10.55 -3.29 -3.49
C ASP A 103 -10.18 -1.83 -3.15
N VAL A 104 -9.00 -1.35 -3.55
CA VAL A 104 -8.58 0.06 -3.40
C VAL A 104 -9.52 0.99 -4.16
N LEU A 105 -9.84 0.67 -5.42
CA LEU A 105 -10.79 1.45 -6.23
C LEU A 105 -12.17 1.50 -5.58
N LYS A 106 -12.65 0.36 -5.07
CA LYS A 106 -13.95 0.27 -4.39
C LYS A 106 -13.98 1.15 -3.14
N ILE A 107 -12.89 1.20 -2.38
CA ILE A 107 -12.79 2.10 -1.21
C ILE A 107 -12.78 3.56 -1.67
N ALA A 108 -12.01 3.91 -2.69
CA ALA A 108 -11.88 5.27 -3.20
C ALA A 108 -13.19 5.84 -3.77
N THR A 109 -14.05 4.99 -4.34
CA THR A 109 -15.26 5.43 -5.07
C THR A 109 -16.56 5.05 -4.37
N ARG A 110 -16.53 4.66 -3.09
CA ARG A 110 -17.76 4.35 -2.35
C ARG A 110 -18.43 5.62 -1.87
N GLU A 111 -19.73 5.53 -1.70
CA GLU A 111 -20.48 6.51 -0.92
C GLU A 111 -20.16 6.33 0.57
N THR A 112 -19.69 7.39 1.21
CA THR A 112 -19.32 7.38 2.63
C THR A 112 -20.55 7.66 3.48
N ARG A 113 -21.10 6.63 4.14
CA ARG A 113 -22.31 6.73 4.98
C ARG A 113 -22.04 6.40 6.44
N ARG A 114 -20.96 5.68 6.73
CA ARG A 114 -20.58 5.26 8.08
C ARG A 114 -19.41 6.10 8.59
N SER A 115 -19.38 6.27 9.91
CA SER A 115 -18.23 6.89 10.58
C SER A 115 -16.93 6.13 10.27
N GLY A 116 -15.84 6.86 10.03
CA GLY A 116 -14.53 6.32 9.66
C GLY A 116 -14.36 5.92 8.18
N GLU A 117 -15.43 5.90 7.36
CA GLU A 117 -15.27 5.64 5.92
C GLU A 117 -14.55 6.76 5.18
N HIS A 118 -14.70 8.01 5.65
CA HIS A 118 -14.05 9.17 5.04
C HIS A 118 -12.52 9.04 5.05
N GLU A 119 -11.93 8.66 6.19
CA GLU A 119 -10.47 8.50 6.33
C GLU A 119 -9.90 7.47 5.35
N SER A 120 -10.54 6.30 5.22
CA SER A 120 -10.06 5.25 4.31
C SER A 120 -10.34 5.60 2.84
N THR A 121 -11.43 6.30 2.54
CA THR A 121 -11.74 6.79 1.19
C THR A 121 -10.73 7.85 0.75
N GLU A 122 -10.51 8.87 1.58
CA GLU A 122 -9.53 9.93 1.34
C GLU A 122 -8.14 9.33 1.15
N LYS A 123 -7.73 8.41 2.03
CA LYS A 123 -6.44 7.72 1.91
C LYS A 123 -6.28 6.98 0.58
N ALA A 124 -7.31 6.24 0.16
CA ALA A 124 -7.29 5.53 -1.12
C ALA A 124 -7.19 6.51 -2.31
N LEU A 125 -7.90 7.64 -2.26
CA LEU A 125 -7.82 8.66 -3.30
C LEU A 125 -6.43 9.32 -3.36
N GLU A 126 -5.85 9.70 -2.21
CA GLU A 126 -4.47 10.24 -2.15
C GLU A 126 -3.45 9.27 -2.73
N MET A 127 -3.57 7.97 -2.42
CA MET A 127 -2.70 6.92 -2.96
C MET A 127 -2.85 6.80 -4.47
N ILE A 128 -4.09 6.72 -4.98
CA ILE A 128 -4.35 6.65 -6.42
C ILE A 128 -3.80 7.88 -7.14
N ASN A 129 -3.99 9.08 -6.56
CA ASN A 129 -3.47 10.33 -7.11
C ASN A 129 -1.93 10.32 -7.17
N THR A 130 -1.30 9.91 -6.08
CA THR A 130 0.16 9.81 -5.96
C THR A 130 0.72 8.80 -6.95
N TRP A 131 0.12 7.61 -7.07
CA TRP A 131 0.56 6.61 -8.04
C TRP A 131 0.43 7.10 -9.48
N ASN A 132 -0.68 7.74 -9.83
CA ASN A 132 -0.82 8.35 -11.14
C ASN A 132 0.21 9.46 -11.36
N HIS A 133 0.43 10.32 -10.38
CA HIS A 133 1.44 11.37 -10.47
C HIS A 133 2.82 10.76 -10.77
N CYS A 134 3.27 9.79 -9.97
CA CYS A 134 4.62 9.24 -10.08
C CYS A 134 4.81 8.35 -11.32
N PHE A 135 3.76 7.66 -11.79
CA PHE A 135 3.89 6.62 -12.82
C PHE A 135 3.25 6.96 -14.18
N ARG A 136 2.46 8.04 -14.33
CA ARG A 136 1.79 8.37 -15.61
C ARG A 136 2.71 8.55 -16.82
N GLN A 137 3.98 8.90 -16.60
CA GLN A 137 4.99 9.04 -17.66
C GLN A 137 5.89 7.80 -17.80
N ARG A 138 5.72 6.79 -16.93
CA ARG A 138 6.52 5.57 -16.90
C ARG A 138 5.67 4.41 -17.42
N SER A 139 6.14 3.71 -18.46
CA SER A 139 5.43 2.55 -19.02
C SER A 139 5.48 1.29 -18.13
N ALA A 140 6.18 1.33 -17.00
CA ALA A 140 6.41 0.17 -16.13
C ALA A 140 5.18 -0.29 -15.34
N TYR A 141 4.28 0.62 -14.97
CA TYR A 141 3.13 0.31 -14.09
C TYR A 141 1.80 0.87 -14.64
N PRO A 142 1.38 0.50 -15.86
CA PRO A 142 0.19 1.06 -16.50
C PRO A 142 -1.10 0.82 -15.71
N GLN A 143 -1.17 -0.24 -14.89
CA GLN A 143 -2.30 -0.55 -14.03
C GLN A 143 -2.56 0.56 -13.00
N LEU A 144 -1.51 1.18 -12.47
CA LEU A 144 -1.63 2.22 -11.46
C LEU A 144 -2.19 3.53 -12.05
N THR A 145 -1.76 3.88 -13.27
CA THR A 145 -2.35 4.99 -14.05
C THR A 145 -3.79 4.67 -14.46
N ALA A 146 -4.06 3.44 -14.90
CA ALA A 146 -5.42 3.02 -15.25
C ALA A 146 -6.38 3.12 -14.06
N LEU A 147 -5.91 2.83 -12.84
CA LEU A 147 -6.71 2.93 -11.62
C LEU A 147 -7.23 4.35 -11.38
N TYR A 148 -6.41 5.36 -11.63
CA TYR A 148 -6.80 6.77 -11.55
C TYR A 148 -7.90 7.13 -12.55
N HIS A 149 -7.76 6.72 -13.82
CA HIS A 149 -8.79 6.94 -14.82
C HIS A 149 -10.10 6.19 -14.52
N GLN A 150 -10.01 4.98 -13.95
CA GLN A 150 -11.18 4.24 -13.49
C GLN A 150 -11.89 4.94 -12.33
N ALA A 151 -11.14 5.54 -11.40
CA ALA A 151 -11.71 6.32 -10.30
C ALA A 151 -12.43 7.57 -10.83
N LEU A 152 -11.83 8.30 -11.77
CA LEU A 152 -12.50 9.43 -12.46
C LEU A 152 -13.79 8.98 -13.15
N GLY A 153 -13.76 7.87 -13.88
CA GLY A 153 -14.95 7.31 -14.55
C GLY A 153 -16.06 6.88 -13.59
N LYS A 154 -15.74 6.68 -12.31
CA LYS A 154 -16.68 6.39 -11.21
C LYS A 154 -17.10 7.64 -10.43
N GLY A 155 -16.68 8.83 -10.85
CA GLY A 155 -17.06 10.11 -10.25
C GLY A 155 -16.16 10.57 -9.10
N ALA A 156 -14.98 9.96 -8.90
CA ALA A 156 -14.02 10.46 -7.92
C ALA A 156 -13.46 11.83 -8.30
N THR A 157 -13.23 12.68 -7.30
CA THR A 157 -12.55 13.97 -7.43
C THR A 157 -11.21 13.93 -6.70
N PHE A 158 -10.18 14.53 -7.31
CA PHE A 158 -8.82 14.58 -6.78
C PHE A 158 -8.35 16.00 -6.44
N GLU A 159 -9.24 16.99 -6.58
CA GLU A 159 -8.95 18.39 -6.28
C GLU A 159 -8.66 18.59 -4.79
N GLY A 160 -7.57 19.28 -4.47
CA GLY A 160 -7.17 19.55 -3.08
C GLY A 160 -6.57 18.35 -2.34
N LEU A 161 -6.51 17.16 -2.96
CA LEU A 161 -5.84 16.00 -2.36
C LEU A 161 -4.32 16.16 -2.42
N LYS A 162 -3.67 15.69 -1.36
CA LYS A 162 -2.20 15.68 -1.29
C LYS A 162 -1.64 14.74 -2.34
N VAL A 163 -0.55 15.18 -2.96
CA VAL A 163 0.35 14.35 -3.76
C VAL A 163 1.66 14.31 -2.99
N ASP A 164 2.15 13.11 -2.71
CA ASP A 164 3.44 12.93 -2.06
C ASP A 164 4.52 12.82 -3.14
N ASP A 165 5.10 13.96 -3.52
CA ASP A 165 6.08 14.07 -4.61
C ASP A 165 7.45 13.48 -4.22
N ASP A 166 7.78 13.42 -2.92
CA ASP A 166 9.07 12.93 -2.40
C ASP A 166 9.13 11.39 -2.33
N ALA A 167 7.99 10.72 -2.49
CA ALA A 167 7.79 9.34 -2.05
C ALA A 167 8.25 8.22 -3.01
N LEU A 168 8.52 8.53 -4.28
CA LEU A 168 8.77 7.50 -5.31
C LEU A 168 9.99 7.85 -6.19
N MET A 169 11.10 8.13 -5.51
CA MET A 169 12.38 8.40 -6.15
C MET A 169 13.08 7.08 -6.55
N ASP A 170 13.28 6.97 -7.86
CA ASP A 170 14.21 6.13 -8.62
C ASP A 170 13.98 4.61 -8.74
N ASP A 171 13.53 4.19 -9.94
CA ASP A 171 13.62 2.80 -10.44
C ASP A 171 15.01 2.51 -11.10
N GLY A 172 15.99 3.42 -10.94
CA GLY A 172 17.24 3.47 -11.70
C GLY A 172 18.55 3.15 -10.95
N GLN A 173 18.54 2.85 -9.65
CA GLN A 173 19.72 2.31 -8.97
C GLN A 173 19.62 0.80 -8.77
N PRO A 174 20.58 -0.02 -9.24
CA PRO A 174 20.69 -1.39 -8.76
C PRO A 174 20.89 -1.34 -7.24
N MET A 175 20.15 -2.19 -6.50
CA MET A 175 20.32 -2.37 -5.07
C MET A 175 21.79 -2.64 -4.75
N ASN A 176 22.54 -1.61 -4.34
CA ASN A 176 23.84 -1.82 -3.75
C ASN A 176 23.60 -2.32 -2.33
N VAL A 177 23.71 -3.63 -2.15
CA VAL A 177 23.61 -4.32 -0.87
C VAL A 177 24.87 -4.04 -0.04
N THR A 178 25.16 -2.77 0.29
CA THR A 178 26.16 -2.38 1.29
C THR A 178 25.84 -0.98 1.82
N GLY A 179 25.26 -0.89 3.02
CA GLY A 179 24.99 0.41 3.64
C GLY A 179 24.16 0.35 4.91
N ILE A 180 24.57 -0.49 5.86
CA ILE A 180 24.08 -0.37 7.25
C ILE A 180 24.55 0.99 7.78
N GLY A 181 23.62 1.83 8.23
CA GLY A 181 23.89 2.91 9.17
C GLY A 181 23.49 4.31 8.72
N ASN A 182 22.57 4.90 9.50
CA ASN A 182 22.35 6.34 9.69
C ASN A 182 21.67 7.12 8.55
N HIS A 183 20.34 7.24 8.62
CA HIS A 183 19.67 8.54 8.79
C HIS A 183 18.15 8.34 8.96
N MET A 184 17.68 8.35 10.20
CA MET A 184 16.29 8.70 10.50
C MET A 184 16.31 9.99 11.31
N ALA A 185 15.83 11.07 10.70
CA ALA A 185 15.34 12.24 11.42
C ALA A 185 13.94 12.55 10.87
N PRO A 186 12.92 12.72 11.72
CA PRO A 186 11.56 13.00 11.28
C PRO A 186 11.45 14.48 10.90
N THR A 187 11.09 14.77 9.65
CA THR A 187 10.72 16.12 9.23
C THR A 187 9.30 16.44 9.69
N GLY A 188 9.20 17.42 10.59
CA GLY A 188 8.10 18.40 10.58
C GLY A 188 6.81 18.05 11.33
N MET A 189 6.85 18.07 12.67
CA MET A 189 5.69 18.56 13.42
C MET A 189 5.90 20.05 13.70
N GLY A 190 5.04 20.88 13.10
CA GLY A 190 4.94 22.30 13.43
C GLY A 190 4.50 22.49 14.87
N ASN A 191 5.05 23.50 15.53
CA ASN A 191 4.47 24.00 16.77
C ASN A 191 4.40 25.53 16.75
N ILE A 192 3.23 25.95 17.20
CA ILE A 192 2.67 27.28 17.28
C ILE A 192 3.19 27.95 18.55
N THR A 193 3.70 29.17 18.44
CA THR A 193 3.73 30.14 19.55
C THR A 193 3.29 31.47 18.93
N GLY A 194 2.12 32.04 19.23
CA GLY A 194 1.50 32.17 20.54
C GLY A 194 1.95 33.51 21.12
N SER A 195 1.18 34.55 20.86
CA SER A 195 1.38 35.95 21.24
C SER A 195 1.52 36.15 22.75
N GLY A 196 2.34 37.13 23.13
CA GLY A 196 2.46 37.72 24.46
C GLY A 196 3.38 38.93 24.40
#